data_AF-A0A3S5ASY0-F1
#
_entry.id   AF-A0A3S5ASY0-F1
#
_cell.length_a   1.000
_cell.length_b   1.000
_cell.length_c   1.000
_cell.angle_alpha   90.00
_cell.angle_beta   90.00
_cell.angle_gamma   90.00
#
_symmetry.space_group_name_H-M   'P 1'
#
loop_
_entity.id
_entity.type
_entity.pdbx_description
1 polymer ?
#
loop_
_entity_poly.entity_id
_entity_poly.type
_entity_poly.pdbx_seq_one_letter_code
_entity_poly.pdbx_strand_id
1 'polypeptide(L)'
;MAILDVLSFPDERLRTVAKPVEEVNDDIKQLVSDMFETMKDENGIGLAATQVDRHVQVVVMNVAEDQDEPRVFINPEITKKDGSTISEEGCLSVPGNYAKVERAEEITVKALNENGEAFELEADGLLAICIQHELDHLKGKLFIDYLSPLKRQRIRKKLEKEARLAARD
;
A
#
# COMPACT_ATOMS: atom_id res chain seq x y z
N MET A 1 2.80 19.53 7.37
CA MET A 1 2.71 18.24 6.66
C MET A 1 3.30 18.44 5.27
N ALA A 2 3.97 17.43 4.75
CA ALA A 2 4.65 17.44 3.47
C ALA A 2 4.08 16.35 2.55
N ILE A 3 4.14 16.59 1.24
CA ILE A 3 3.90 15.55 0.23
C ILE A 3 5.23 14.83 0.01
N LEU A 4 5.22 13.51 0.12
CA LEU A 4 6.38 12.63 -0.03
C LEU A 4 6.44 12.08 -1.45
N ASP A 5 7.64 11.84 -1.96
CA ASP A 5 7.81 11.21 -3.28
C ASP A 5 7.38 9.73 -3.22
N VAL A 6 6.42 9.36 -4.08
CA VAL A 6 6.00 7.96 -4.23
C VAL A 6 6.92 7.23 -5.20
N LEU A 7 7.59 6.20 -4.69
CA LEU A 7 8.45 5.31 -5.46
C LEU A 7 7.65 4.55 -6.52
N SER A 8 8.22 4.44 -7.72
CA SER A 8 7.62 3.74 -8.86
C SER A 8 8.42 2.50 -9.24
N PHE A 9 7.73 1.41 -9.57
CA PHE A 9 8.34 0.19 -10.12
C PHE A 9 9.09 0.53 -11.43
N PRO A 10 10.34 0.06 -11.63
CA PRO A 10 11.00 -1.06 -10.94
C PRO A 10 11.99 -0.68 -9.82
N ASP A 11 11.80 0.42 -9.10
CA ASP A 11 12.65 0.77 -7.95
C ASP A 11 12.79 -0.40 -6.96
N GLU A 12 14.03 -0.78 -6.63
CA GLU A 12 14.33 -1.93 -5.78
C GLU A 12 13.94 -1.70 -4.31
N ARG A 13 13.82 -0.44 -3.87
CA ARG A 13 13.39 -0.09 -2.51
C ARG A 13 11.95 -0.56 -2.24
N LEU A 14 11.10 -0.64 -3.28
CA LEU A 14 9.77 -1.25 -3.19
C LEU A 14 9.80 -2.75 -2.87
N ARG A 15 10.98 -3.39 -2.90
CA ARG A 15 11.19 -4.81 -2.57
C ARG A 15 11.75 -5.00 -1.17
N THR A 16 12.08 -3.94 -0.45
CA THR A 16 12.55 -4.00 0.93
C THR A 16 11.42 -4.44 1.85
N VAL A 17 11.67 -5.47 2.67
CA VAL A 17 10.73 -5.90 3.72
C VAL A 17 10.78 -4.88 4.86
N ALA A 18 9.62 -4.30 5.17
CA ALA A 18 9.47 -3.31 6.21
C ALA A 18 9.63 -3.91 7.62
N LYS A 19 10.30 -3.18 8.50
CA LYS A 19 10.51 -3.58 9.90
C LYS A 19 9.32 -3.19 10.78
N PRO A 20 9.01 -3.96 11.83
CA PRO A 20 8.03 -3.54 12.82
C PRO A 20 8.41 -2.19 13.44
N VAL A 21 7.41 -1.37 13.74
CA VAL A 21 7.53 -0.18 14.58
C VAL A 21 7.62 -0.63 16.03
N GLU A 22 8.71 -0.26 16.72
CA GLU A 22 8.91 -0.59 18.13
C GLU A 22 8.08 0.30 19.07
N GLU A 23 7.94 1.57 18.72
CA GLU A 23 7.19 2.57 19.50
C GLU A 23 6.51 3.58 18.55
N VAL A 24 5.26 3.92 18.85
CA VAL A 24 4.51 4.95 18.13
C VAL A 24 4.87 6.32 18.70
N ASN A 25 6.01 6.84 18.26
CA ASN A 25 6.54 8.15 18.65
C ASN A 25 6.10 9.28 17.70
N ASP A 26 6.58 10.49 17.94
CA ASP A 26 6.25 11.66 17.12
C ASP A 26 6.72 11.54 15.66
N ASP A 27 7.83 10.84 15.39
CA ASP A 27 8.30 10.58 14.03
C ASP A 27 7.34 9.68 13.25
N ILE A 28 6.74 8.68 13.92
CA ILE A 28 5.72 7.81 13.33
C ILE A 28 4.43 8.57 13.09
N LYS A 29 4.00 9.42 14.03
CA LYS A 29 2.81 10.26 13.86
C LYS A 29 2.98 11.26 12.72
N GLN A 30 4.16 11.87 12.61
CA GLN A 30 4.48 12.77 11.50
C GLN A 30 4.48 12.01 10.16
N LEU A 31 5.06 10.80 10.12
CA LEU A 31 5.04 9.94 8.94
C LEU A 31 3.60 9.60 8.52
N VAL A 32 2.74 9.19 9.45
CA VAL A 32 1.31 8.93 9.17
C VAL A 32 0.64 10.16 8.58
N SER A 33 0.89 11.33 9.16
CA SER A 33 0.35 12.61 8.70
C SER A 33 0.77 12.94 7.26
N ASP A 34 2.06 12.82 6.96
CA ASP A 34 2.61 13.09 5.62
C ASP A 34 2.15 12.04 4.60
N MET A 35 1.98 10.78 5.02
CA MET A 35 1.44 9.71 4.18
C MET A 35 -0.02 9.97 3.80
N PHE A 36 -0.86 10.49 4.70
CA PHE A 36 -2.24 10.86 4.34
C PHE A 36 -2.29 12.00 3.33
N GLU A 37 -1.47 13.04 3.51
CA GLU A 37 -1.38 14.14 2.54
C GLU A 37 -0.90 13.64 1.17
N THR A 38 0.13 12.78 1.16
CA THR A 38 0.66 12.16 -0.07
C THR A 38 -0.39 11.30 -0.76
N MET A 39 -1.08 10.43 0.00
CA MET A 39 -2.13 9.56 -0.53
C MET A 39 -3.26 10.38 -1.17
N LYS A 40 -3.64 11.49 -0.55
CA LYS A 40 -4.67 12.39 -1.07
C LYS A 40 -4.21 13.13 -2.33
N ASP A 41 -2.99 13.65 -2.36
CA ASP A 41 -2.42 14.34 -3.52
C ASP A 41 -2.37 13.42 -4.76
N GLU A 42 -2.02 12.14 -4.54
CA GLU A 42 -1.96 11.10 -5.56
C GLU A 42 -3.34 10.49 -5.91
N ASN A 43 -4.43 10.97 -5.30
CA ASN A 43 -5.79 10.43 -5.44
C ASN A 43 -5.88 8.92 -5.15
N GLY A 44 -5.08 8.44 -4.20
CA GLY A 44 -5.08 7.07 -3.73
C GLY A 44 -6.07 6.82 -2.59
N ILE A 45 -6.37 5.54 -2.35
CA ILE A 45 -7.20 5.08 -1.22
C ILE A 45 -6.39 4.33 -0.15
N GLY A 46 -5.13 4.02 -0.44
CA GLY A 46 -4.20 3.32 0.44
C GLY A 46 -2.76 3.71 0.10
N LEU A 47 -1.91 3.77 1.12
CA LEU A 47 -0.48 4.01 0.98
C LEU A 47 0.30 3.32 2.11
N ALA A 48 1.24 2.48 1.74
CA ALA A 48 2.20 1.85 2.65
C ALA A 48 3.50 2.67 2.73
N ALA A 49 4.12 2.73 3.91
CA ALA A 49 5.33 3.52 4.15
C ALA A 49 6.50 3.13 3.23
N THR A 50 6.57 1.85 2.83
CA THR A 50 7.55 1.36 1.83
C THR A 50 7.49 2.16 0.52
N GLN A 51 6.32 2.64 0.12
CA GLN A 51 6.13 3.39 -1.13
C GLN A 51 6.71 4.80 -1.07
N VAL A 52 6.96 5.36 0.11
CA VAL A 52 7.57 6.68 0.33
C VAL A 52 8.98 6.56 0.92
N ASP A 53 9.66 5.45 0.61
CA ASP A 53 11.01 5.13 1.07
C ASP A 53 11.18 5.06 2.61
N ARG A 54 10.13 4.66 3.31
CA ARG A 54 10.13 4.43 4.76
C ARG A 54 9.80 2.97 5.06
N HIS A 55 10.84 2.17 5.29
CA HIS A 55 10.71 0.71 5.46
C HIS A 55 10.31 0.29 6.89
N VAL A 56 9.19 0.83 7.36
CA VAL A 56 8.52 0.45 8.63
C VAL A 56 7.10 -0.01 8.35
N GLN A 57 6.55 -0.84 9.23
CA GLN A 57 5.21 -1.43 9.06
C GLN A 57 4.11 -0.43 9.42
N VAL A 58 3.92 0.57 8.55
CA VAL A 58 2.88 1.60 8.67
C VAL A 58 2.11 1.66 7.35
N VAL A 59 0.79 1.64 7.46
CA VAL A 59 -0.15 1.81 6.35
C VAL A 59 -1.18 2.86 6.74
N VAL A 60 -1.51 3.74 5.80
CA VAL A 60 -2.67 4.62 5.88
C VAL A 60 -3.65 4.27 4.77
N MET A 61 -4.94 4.41 5.03
CA MET A 61 -5.96 4.21 4.00
C MET A 61 -7.22 5.01 4.30
N ASN A 62 -7.96 5.28 3.25
CA ASN A 62 -9.28 5.89 3.31
C ASN A 62 -10.10 5.40 2.12
N VAL A 63 -11.00 4.44 2.36
CA VAL A 63 -11.79 3.77 1.32
C VAL A 63 -13.18 4.37 1.15
N ALA A 64 -13.59 5.27 2.05
CA ALA A 64 -14.87 5.96 1.95
C ALA A 64 -14.85 6.95 0.76
N GLU A 65 -15.94 7.03 0.01
CA GLU A 65 -16.05 7.93 -1.14
C GLU A 65 -15.85 9.40 -0.72
N ASP A 66 -16.36 9.78 0.44
CA ASP A 66 -16.24 11.14 1.01
C ASP A 66 -14.88 11.39 1.70
N GLN A 67 -13.99 10.39 1.72
CA GLN A 67 -12.70 10.42 2.42
C GLN A 67 -12.80 10.84 3.90
N ASP A 68 -13.86 10.46 4.60
CA ASP A 68 -14.12 10.80 5.99
C ASP A 68 -13.84 9.66 6.98
N GLU A 69 -13.37 8.50 6.50
CA GLU A 69 -12.96 7.36 7.32
C GLU A 69 -11.45 7.05 7.20
N PRO A 70 -10.55 7.93 7.68
CA PRO A 70 -9.12 7.64 7.70
C PRO A 70 -8.83 6.48 8.66
N ARG A 71 -7.99 5.54 8.21
CA ARG A 71 -7.56 4.39 9.01
C ARG A 71 -6.05 4.26 8.97
N VAL A 72 -5.48 3.93 10.13
CA VAL A 72 -4.05 3.73 10.32
C VAL A 72 -3.82 2.32 10.84
N PHE A 73 -2.89 1.61 10.21
CA PHE A 73 -2.51 0.26 10.60
C PHE A 73 -0.99 0.22 10.81
N ILE A 74 -0.59 0.14 12.07
CA ILE A 74 0.82 -0.03 12.47
C ILE A 74 1.03 -1.47 12.89
N ASN A 75 2.11 -2.10 12.42
CA ASN A 75 2.42 -3.52 12.60
C ASN A 75 1.25 -4.47 12.26
N PRO A 76 0.57 -4.31 11.12
CA PRO A 76 -0.61 -5.10 10.84
C PRO A 76 -0.30 -6.57 10.54
N GLU A 77 -1.15 -7.46 11.07
CA GLU A 77 -1.10 -8.90 10.85
C GLU A 77 -2.50 -9.44 10.53
N ILE A 78 -2.64 -10.11 9.38
CA ILE A 78 -3.88 -10.82 9.04
C ILE A 78 -3.90 -12.14 9.81
N THR A 79 -4.85 -12.29 10.72
CA THR A 79 -5.03 -13.47 11.58
C THR A 79 -5.97 -14.51 10.98
N LYS A 80 -6.89 -14.08 10.10
CA LYS A 80 -7.82 -14.96 9.38
C LYS A 80 -8.06 -14.47 7.96
N LYS A 81 -8.34 -15.41 7.05
CA LYS A 81 -8.76 -15.18 5.68
C LYS A 81 -9.85 -16.18 5.33
N ASP A 82 -10.92 -15.72 4.69
CA ASP A 82 -11.99 -16.57 4.18
C ASP A 82 -12.44 -16.11 2.78
N GLY A 83 -13.04 -17.03 2.04
CA GLY A 83 -13.48 -16.78 0.67
C GLY A 83 -12.36 -16.48 -0.34
N SER A 84 -12.77 -16.21 -1.57
CA SER A 84 -11.90 -15.72 -2.64
C SER A 84 -12.70 -14.81 -3.57
N THR A 85 -12.12 -13.67 -3.91
CA THR A 85 -12.69 -12.70 -4.84
C THR A 85 -11.65 -12.22 -5.83
N ILE A 86 -12.09 -11.82 -7.02
CA ILE A 86 -11.23 -11.22 -8.05
C ILE A 86 -11.51 -9.72 -8.08
N SER A 87 -10.49 -8.94 -7.77
CA SER A 87 -10.53 -7.48 -7.83
C SER A 87 -9.68 -6.94 -8.96
N GLU A 88 -10.13 -5.89 -9.63
CA GLU A 88 -9.28 -5.11 -10.53
C GLU A 88 -8.54 -4.05 -9.72
N GLU A 89 -7.23 -4.24 -9.53
CA GLU A 89 -6.39 -3.41 -8.68
C GLU A 89 -5.50 -2.48 -9.52
N GLY A 90 -5.30 -1.26 -9.02
CA GLY A 90 -4.22 -0.36 -9.38
C GLY A 90 -3.25 -0.17 -8.21
N CYS A 91 -2.16 0.56 -8.43
CA CYS A 91 -1.19 0.89 -7.38
C CYS A 91 -0.48 2.19 -7.73
N LEU A 92 -0.32 3.09 -6.75
CA LEU A 92 0.41 4.36 -6.92
C LEU A 92 1.86 4.11 -7.38
N SER A 93 2.47 3.03 -6.91
CA SER A 93 3.83 2.62 -7.30
C SER A 93 3.91 1.87 -8.65
N VAL A 94 2.79 1.68 -9.35
CA VAL A 94 2.75 1.07 -10.70
C VAL A 94 1.79 1.89 -11.59
N PRO A 95 2.09 3.18 -11.80
CA PRO A 95 1.11 4.15 -12.30
C PRO A 95 0.54 3.76 -13.66
N GLY A 96 -0.77 4.00 -13.84
CA GLY A 96 -1.48 3.75 -15.10
C GLY A 96 -1.54 2.28 -15.54
N ASN A 97 -1.41 1.34 -14.60
CA ASN A 97 -1.59 -0.09 -14.86
C ASN A 97 -2.60 -0.68 -13.87
N TYR A 98 -3.54 -1.45 -14.42
CA TYR A 98 -4.57 -2.14 -13.66
C TYR A 98 -4.59 -3.61 -14.06
N ALA A 99 -4.85 -4.49 -13.09
CA ALA A 99 -5.02 -5.91 -13.40
C ALA A 99 -5.90 -6.61 -12.37
N LYS A 100 -6.52 -7.70 -12.83
CA LYS A 100 -7.27 -8.62 -11.98
C LYS A 100 -6.32 -9.43 -11.10
N VAL A 101 -6.54 -9.39 -9.79
CA VAL A 101 -5.82 -10.13 -8.76
C VAL A 101 -6.83 -10.86 -7.88
N GLU A 102 -6.49 -12.09 -7.50
CA GLU A 102 -7.29 -12.88 -6.57
C GLU A 102 -6.89 -12.55 -5.13
N ARG A 103 -7.87 -12.24 -4.28
CA ARG A 103 -7.72 -11.86 -2.87
C ARG A 103 -8.68 -12.68 -2.01
N ALA A 104 -8.41 -12.77 -0.70
CA ALA A 104 -9.44 -13.24 0.21
C ALA A 104 -10.60 -12.23 0.22
N GLU A 105 -11.84 -12.74 0.27
CA GLU A 105 -13.05 -11.92 0.28
C GLU A 105 -13.23 -11.26 1.65
N GLU A 106 -12.96 -12.02 2.71
CA GLU A 106 -13.04 -11.57 4.10
C GLU A 106 -11.71 -11.81 4.80
N ILE A 107 -11.32 -10.88 5.68
CA ILE A 107 -10.13 -10.99 6.51
C ILE A 107 -10.41 -10.51 7.94
N THR A 108 -9.61 -11.01 8.88
CA THR A 108 -9.45 -10.39 10.19
C THR A 108 -8.01 -9.90 10.32
N VAL A 109 -7.83 -8.64 10.70
CA VAL A 109 -6.51 -8.01 10.87
C VAL A 109 -6.35 -7.47 12.29
N LYS A 110 -5.18 -7.68 12.88
CA LYS A 110 -4.75 -7.03 14.12
C LYS A 110 -3.70 -5.98 13.80
N ALA A 111 -3.75 -4.84 14.46
CA ALA A 111 -2.78 -3.75 14.29
C ALA A 111 -2.77 -2.84 15.52
N LEU A 112 -1.85 -1.87 15.53
CA LEU A 112 -1.90 -0.70 16.40
C LEU A 112 -2.45 0.50 15.61
N ASN A 113 -3.20 1.38 16.28
CA ASN A 113 -3.65 2.66 15.71
C ASN A 113 -2.54 3.74 15.83
N GLU A 114 -2.84 4.97 15.40
CA GLU A 114 -1.93 6.13 15.45
C GLU A 114 -1.50 6.56 16.87
N ASN A 115 -2.19 6.06 17.90
CA ASN A 115 -1.86 6.27 19.31
C ASN A 115 -1.09 5.08 19.92
N GLY A 116 -0.83 4.02 19.13
CA GLY A 116 -0.19 2.80 19.60
C GLY A 116 -1.12 1.82 20.32
N GLU A 117 -2.44 2.04 20.25
CA GLU A 117 -3.43 1.18 20.88
C GLU A 117 -3.77 0.00 19.97
N ALA A 118 -3.79 -1.20 20.54
CA ALA A 118 -4.08 -2.42 19.78
C ALA A 118 -5.58 -2.53 19.45
N PHE A 119 -5.87 -2.97 18.23
CA PHE A 119 -7.22 -3.28 17.79
C PHE A 119 -7.26 -4.49 16.87
N GLU A 120 -8.46 -5.02 16.69
CA GLU A 120 -8.78 -6.08 15.74
C GLU A 120 -9.96 -5.63 14.88
N LEU A 121 -9.89 -5.88 13.57
CA LEU A 121 -10.87 -5.46 12.59
C LEU A 121 -11.19 -6.64 11.67
N GLU A 122 -12.48 -6.94 11.55
CA GLU A 122 -13.02 -7.76 10.47
C GLU A 122 -13.31 -6.83 9.29
N ALA A 123 -12.86 -7.22 8.11
CA ALA A 123 -13.03 -6.45 6.89
C ALA A 123 -13.43 -7.36 5.73
N ASP A 124 -14.29 -6.85 4.87
CA ASP A 124 -14.73 -7.45 3.62
C ASP A 124 -14.59 -6.44 2.46
N GLY A 125 -14.98 -6.86 1.26
CA GLY A 125 -15.10 -5.99 0.10
C GLY A 125 -13.84 -5.19 -0.22
N LEU A 126 -14.01 -3.90 -0.54
CA LEU A 126 -12.90 -3.03 -0.92
C LEU A 126 -11.88 -2.84 0.22
N LEU A 127 -12.35 -2.80 1.46
CA LEU A 127 -11.47 -2.62 2.62
C LEU A 127 -10.56 -3.85 2.80
N ALA A 128 -11.10 -5.06 2.70
CA ALA A 128 -10.31 -6.29 2.75
C ALA A 128 -9.28 -6.37 1.63
N ILE A 129 -9.65 -5.95 0.41
CA ILE A 129 -8.74 -5.90 -0.74
C ILE A 129 -7.61 -4.91 -0.49
N CYS A 130 -7.94 -3.68 -0.06
CA CYS A 130 -6.96 -2.62 0.19
C CYS A 130 -5.99 -3.03 1.30
N ILE A 131 -6.46 -3.55 2.44
CA ILE A 131 -5.58 -4.05 3.51
C ILE A 131 -4.62 -5.13 2.97
N GLN A 132 -5.11 -6.10 2.20
CA GLN A 132 -4.24 -7.13 1.63
C GLN A 132 -3.18 -6.55 0.67
N HIS A 133 -3.55 -5.56 -0.13
CA HIS A 133 -2.64 -4.86 -1.03
C HIS A 133 -1.54 -4.12 -0.27
N GLU A 134 -1.91 -3.33 0.75
CA GLU A 134 -0.95 -2.54 1.52
C GLU A 134 -0.01 -3.43 2.36
N LEU A 135 -0.51 -4.54 2.91
CA LEU A 135 0.32 -5.49 3.64
C LEU A 135 1.31 -6.24 2.73
N ASP A 136 1.01 -6.37 1.43
CA ASP A 136 1.96 -6.88 0.45
C ASP A 136 3.12 -5.90 0.23
N HIS A 137 2.86 -4.59 0.19
CA HIS A 137 3.91 -3.56 0.12
C HIS A 137 4.89 -3.63 1.30
N LEU A 138 4.39 -3.87 2.52
CA LEU A 138 5.24 -4.07 3.69
C LEU A 138 6.15 -5.31 3.57
N LYS A 139 5.80 -6.26 2.69
CA LYS A 139 6.56 -7.49 2.41
C LYS A 139 7.37 -7.40 1.11
N GLY A 140 7.49 -6.22 0.51
CA GLY A 140 8.21 -6.02 -0.75
C GLY A 140 7.51 -6.63 -1.97
N LYS A 141 6.20 -6.88 -1.88
CA LYS A 141 5.37 -7.44 -2.95
C LYS A 141 4.51 -6.35 -3.57
N LEU A 142 4.25 -6.49 -4.85
CA LEU A 142 3.36 -5.63 -5.62
C LEU A 142 2.30 -6.50 -6.29
N PHE A 143 1.12 -5.94 -6.59
CA PHE A 143 0.04 -6.69 -7.25
C PHE A 143 0.49 -7.34 -8.58
N ILE A 144 1.45 -6.72 -9.28
CA ILE A 144 2.02 -7.25 -10.54
C ILE A 144 2.76 -8.58 -10.38
N ASP A 145 3.12 -8.97 -9.15
CA ASP A 145 3.78 -10.24 -8.87
C ASP A 145 2.80 -11.42 -8.94
N TYR A 146 1.50 -11.17 -8.86
CA TYR A 146 0.42 -12.15 -9.06
C TYR A 146 0.08 -12.36 -10.54
N LEU A 147 0.65 -11.55 -11.44
CA LEU A 147 0.39 -11.63 -12.87
C LEU A 147 1.33 -12.63 -13.55
N SER A 148 0.95 -13.03 -14.77
CA SER A 148 1.82 -13.87 -15.59
C SER A 148 3.15 -13.15 -15.89
N PRO A 149 4.27 -13.89 -16.03
CA PRO A 149 5.59 -13.30 -16.28
C PRO A 149 5.61 -12.34 -17.49
N LEU A 150 4.86 -12.68 -18.55
CA LEU A 150 4.74 -11.85 -19.74
C LEU A 150 4.04 -10.51 -19.45
N LYS A 151 2.96 -10.50 -18.65
CA LYS A 151 2.27 -9.26 -18.27
C LYS A 151 3.19 -8.39 -17.40
N ARG A 152 3.83 -8.98 -16.39
CA ARG A 152 4.78 -8.27 -15.51
C ARG A 152 5.94 -7.66 -16.29
N GLN A 153 6.51 -8.40 -17.25
CA GLN A 153 7.60 -7.89 -18.09
C GLN A 153 7.15 -6.72 -18.99
N ARG A 154 5.92 -6.75 -19.52
CA ARG A 154 5.37 -5.64 -20.32
C ARG A 154 5.22 -4.38 -19.47
N ILE A 155 4.66 -4.49 -18.26
CA ILE A 155 4.52 -3.38 -17.32
C ILE A 155 5.90 -2.78 -16.99
N ARG A 156 6.88 -3.63 -16.68
CA ARG A 156 8.27 -3.19 -16.43
C ARG A 156 8.84 -2.36 -17.57
N LYS A 157 8.79 -2.88 -18.79
CA LYS A 157 9.33 -2.20 -19.97
C LYS A 157 8.61 -0.87 -20.26
N LYS A 158 7.31 -0.79 -19.99
CA LYS A 158 6.52 0.43 -20.12
C LYS A 158 7.03 1.51 -19.15
N LEU A 159 7.10 1.17 -17.86
CA LEU A 159 7.51 2.11 -16.80
C LEU A 159 8.99 2.52 -16.92
N GLU A 160 9.89 1.61 -17.28
CA GLU A 160 11.30 1.94 -17.57
C GLU A 160 11.44 2.94 -18.72
N LYS A 161 10.60 2.81 -19.76
CA LYS A 161 10.59 3.74 -20.89
C LYS A 161 10.06 5.10 -20.47
N GLU A 162 8.98 5.15 -19.70
CA GLU A 162 8.37 6.39 -19.19
C GLU A 162 9.33 7.14 -18.27
N ALA A 163 9.97 6.47 -17.31
CA ALA A 163 10.98 7.06 -16.43
C ALA A 163 12.17 7.66 -17.23
N ARG A 164 12.63 6.95 -18.27
CA ARG A 164 13.71 7.47 -19.14
C ARG A 164 13.29 8.70 -19.94
N LEU A 165 12.02 8.83 -20.30
CA LEU A 165 11.51 10.01 -21.00
C LEU A 165 11.38 11.19 -20.04
N ALA A 166 10.81 10.98 -18.85
CA ALA A 166 10.68 12.00 -17.83
C ALA A 166 12.03 12.57 -17.37
N ALA A 167 13.09 11.74 -17.29
CA ALA A 167 14.43 12.18 -16.91
C ALA A 167 15.19 12.99 -17.99
N ARG A 168 14.62 13.16 -19.19
CA ARG A 168 15.22 13.93 -20.29
C ARG A 168 14.63 15.33 -20.45
N ASP A 169 13.50 15.58 -19.81
CA ASP A 169 12.80 16.86 -19.78
C ASP A 169 13.23 17.65 -18.52
#